data_AF-A0A1L7BE29-F1
#
_entry.id   AF-A0A1L7BE29-F1
#
_cell.length_a   1.000
_cell.length_b   1.000
_cell.length_c   1.000
_cell.angle_alpha   90.00
_cell.angle_beta   90.00
_cell.angle_gamma   90.00
#
_symmetry.space_group_name_H-M   'P 1'
#
loop_
_entity.id
_entity.type
_entity.pdbx_description
1 polymer ?
#
loop_
_entity_poly.entity_id
_entity_poly.type
_entity_poly.pdbx_seq_one_letter_code
_entity_poly.pdbx_strand_id
1 'polypeptide(L)'
;MKIPDFFLLNLRKNFLLLIFLFLIFTISTLILLFYIEKNNVEIISKILVSELEEGDKSLFKFLEEKSGNNLFVTPVREKRLFSVVSSFEYAGKVIYVFKDISFEILTFLILSFLFFIIYFLMFFNLRGTVYKDSLNITNKLAKIEGSLNYFQNYLEYSPIEEDMEFEEFESIKRSINYLQEVVIENEEEILKSMEDIEKSKKEVEELNKFLISIYEILAKINPKDSVENIAQFILEKIISLFKNVNAGSIILKQNKKYKYFAQFGYDEKLKEFEFSNEDNVLALKYEGYVKGDILRELNKKEGFSEKFKEIGSDKIKSLYVIPIYVENERMGAICLDSFVSGDLNLPKYVDIFGKIFGNFLILKVLENDFNKMFFEVLEFFAVSVDERVGKKHSKVVAKLSKKIAKEFGVDPEKTWKAAILHDIGKIMISDRVLKKTGRLTKDELDKIKEHVSYGYELLNRFRFFKDIANIVLYHHERCDGNGYLGLKYEEIPIESRIISVVDAFYTMKIKGFKVEDIFVLLEKDVENGKFDGKIVKKLKEIVKERNL
;
A
#
# COMPACT_ATOMS: atom_id res chain seq x y z
N MET A 1 5.93 -39.79 -34.47
CA MET A 1 6.21 -38.94 -33.29
C MET A 1 5.47 -37.61 -33.46
N LYS A 2 4.37 -37.34 -32.73
CA LYS A 2 3.52 -36.14 -32.88
C LYS A 2 3.80 -35.09 -31.79
N ILE A 3 5.06 -34.74 -31.56
CA ILE A 3 5.47 -33.88 -30.43
C ILE A 3 5.89 -32.44 -30.86
N PRO A 4 6.42 -32.17 -32.08
CA PRO A 4 6.80 -30.80 -32.47
C PRO A 4 5.62 -29.89 -32.82
N ASP A 5 4.58 -30.41 -33.50
CA ASP A 5 3.51 -29.59 -34.05
C ASP A 5 2.66 -28.90 -32.97
N PHE A 6 2.35 -29.58 -31.87
CA PHE A 6 1.51 -29.00 -30.80
C PHE A 6 2.23 -27.86 -30.07
N PHE A 7 3.54 -27.96 -29.88
CA PHE A 7 4.34 -26.95 -29.19
C PHE A 7 4.59 -25.72 -30.08
N LEU A 8 4.92 -25.95 -31.35
CA LEU A 8 5.12 -24.88 -32.35
C LEU A 8 3.80 -24.18 -32.72
N LEU A 9 2.68 -24.91 -32.84
CA LEU A 9 1.36 -24.29 -33.06
C LEU A 9 0.90 -23.46 -31.88
N ASN A 10 1.14 -23.88 -30.64
CA ASN A 10 0.76 -23.08 -29.46
C ASN A 10 1.65 -21.85 -29.30
N LEU A 11 2.96 -21.95 -29.56
CA LEU A 11 3.85 -20.79 -29.57
C LEU A 11 3.48 -19.81 -30.69
N ARG A 12 3.21 -20.29 -31.91
CA ARG A 12 2.76 -19.43 -33.03
C ARG A 12 1.38 -18.84 -32.79
N LYS A 13 0.41 -19.61 -32.27
CA LYS A 13 -0.94 -19.10 -31.96
C LYS A 13 -0.91 -18.09 -30.82
N ASN A 14 -0.16 -18.34 -29.76
CA ASN A 14 0.00 -17.38 -28.67
C ASN A 14 0.74 -16.12 -29.14
N PHE A 15 1.75 -16.26 -30.01
CA PHE A 15 2.47 -15.13 -30.60
C PHE A 15 1.60 -14.31 -31.57
N LEU A 16 0.83 -14.95 -32.45
CA LEU A 16 -0.10 -14.29 -33.37
C LEU A 16 -1.27 -13.66 -32.62
N LEU A 17 -1.80 -14.31 -31.60
CA LEU A 17 -2.85 -13.75 -30.74
C LEU A 17 -2.33 -12.53 -29.98
N LEU A 18 -1.09 -12.56 -29.49
CA LEU A 18 -0.47 -11.39 -28.84
C LEU A 18 -0.18 -10.25 -29.82
N ILE A 19 0.33 -10.54 -31.03
CA ILE A 19 0.52 -9.54 -32.09
C ILE A 19 -0.83 -8.93 -32.48
N PHE A 20 -1.88 -9.74 -32.55
CA PHE A 20 -3.23 -9.29 -32.88
C PHE A 20 -3.82 -8.40 -31.76
N LEU A 21 -3.66 -8.78 -30.49
CA LEU A 21 -4.06 -7.96 -29.34
C LEU A 21 -3.26 -6.65 -29.28
N PHE A 22 -1.96 -6.69 -29.56
CA PHE A 22 -1.12 -5.50 -29.66
C PHE A 22 -1.55 -4.61 -30.83
N LEU A 23 -1.78 -5.15 -32.03
CA LEU A 23 -2.27 -4.37 -33.18
C LEU A 23 -3.62 -3.74 -32.92
N ILE A 24 -4.58 -4.48 -32.34
CA ILE A 24 -5.87 -3.93 -31.94
C ILE A 24 -5.68 -2.78 -30.95
N PHE A 25 -4.78 -2.93 -29.98
CA PHE A 25 -4.51 -1.93 -28.96
C PHE A 25 -3.81 -0.68 -29.51
N THR A 26 -2.80 -0.85 -30.37
CA THR A 26 -2.07 0.26 -31.01
C THR A 26 -2.98 0.99 -32.01
N ILE A 27 -3.80 0.26 -32.77
CA ILE A 27 -4.78 0.84 -33.70
C ILE A 27 -5.86 1.59 -32.93
N SER A 28 -6.39 1.06 -31.82
CA SER A 28 -7.38 1.78 -31.01
C SER A 28 -6.79 3.02 -30.34
N THR A 29 -5.52 2.98 -29.91
CA THR A 29 -4.80 4.15 -29.39
C THR A 29 -4.54 5.20 -30.48
N LEU A 30 -4.15 4.77 -31.69
CA LEU A 30 -3.96 5.65 -32.85
C LEU A 30 -5.28 6.24 -33.34
N ILE A 31 -6.38 5.47 -33.35
CA ILE A 31 -7.72 5.97 -33.68
C ILE A 31 -8.15 7.02 -32.65
N LEU A 32 -7.88 6.81 -31.36
CA LEU A 32 -8.16 7.79 -30.32
C LEU A 32 -7.35 9.07 -30.53
N LEU A 33 -6.04 8.95 -30.81
CA LEU A 33 -5.16 10.09 -31.11
C LEU A 33 -5.57 10.83 -32.39
N PHE A 34 -5.93 10.12 -33.45
CA PHE A 34 -6.36 10.68 -34.72
C PHE A 34 -7.76 11.30 -34.63
N TYR A 35 -8.64 10.76 -33.79
CA TYR A 35 -9.93 11.37 -33.46
C TYR A 35 -9.75 12.68 -32.69
N ILE A 36 -8.74 12.76 -31.81
CA ILE A 36 -8.36 13.99 -31.10
C ILE A 36 -7.77 15.02 -32.06
N GLU A 37 -6.92 14.61 -33.00
CA GLU A 37 -6.22 15.49 -33.93
C GLU A 37 -7.12 15.99 -35.08
N LYS A 38 -7.93 15.11 -35.68
CA LYS A 38 -8.78 15.43 -36.85
C LYS A 38 -10.02 16.26 -36.49
N ASN A 39 -10.51 16.18 -35.26
CA ASN A 39 -11.68 16.94 -34.83
C ASN A 39 -11.38 18.36 -34.37
N ASN A 40 -10.13 18.84 -34.47
CA ASN A 40 -9.74 20.24 -34.21
C ASN A 40 -10.49 20.81 -32.99
N VAL A 41 -10.51 20.05 -31.89
CA VAL A 41 -11.34 20.36 -30.73
C VAL A 41 -10.72 21.54 -30.00
N GLU A 42 -10.97 22.74 -30.51
CA GLU A 42 -10.96 23.96 -29.70
C GLU A 42 -12.07 23.80 -28.68
N ILE A 43 -11.70 23.34 -27.48
CA ILE A 43 -12.58 23.45 -26.32
C ILE A 43 -12.65 24.95 -26.00
N ILE A 44 -13.66 25.63 -26.55
CA ILE A 44 -13.99 27.01 -26.19
C ILE A 44 -14.48 27.00 -24.75
N SER A 45 -13.57 27.21 -23.81
CA SER A 45 -13.91 27.66 -22.45
C SER A 45 -13.41 29.09 -22.27
N LYS A 46 -14.13 30.06 -22.84
CA LYS A 46 -14.03 31.46 -22.45
C LYS A 46 -15.24 31.80 -21.60
N ILE A 47 -15.07 31.84 -20.28
CA ILE A 47 -15.84 32.73 -19.42
C ILE A 47 -14.81 33.50 -18.59
N LEU A 48 -14.63 34.78 -18.93
CA LEU A 48 -13.91 35.74 -18.11
C LEU A 48 -14.83 36.09 -16.93
N VAL A 49 -14.40 35.74 -15.71
CA VAL A 49 -15.13 36.03 -14.45
C VAL A 49 -15.37 37.54 -14.24
N SER A 50 -14.63 38.40 -14.94
CA SER A 50 -14.75 39.86 -14.85
C SER A 50 -15.94 40.49 -15.57
N GLU A 51 -16.74 39.72 -16.33
CA GLU A 51 -17.86 40.26 -17.14
C GLU A 51 -19.26 39.69 -16.77
N LEU A 52 -19.40 38.97 -15.67
CA LEU A 52 -20.68 38.36 -15.29
C LEU A 52 -21.61 39.35 -14.58
N GLU A 53 -22.83 39.51 -15.10
CA GLU A 53 -23.91 40.27 -14.45
C GLU A 53 -24.40 39.59 -13.17
N GLU A 54 -25.04 40.36 -12.27
CA GLU A 54 -25.40 39.96 -10.91
C GLU A 54 -26.23 38.66 -10.79
N GLY A 55 -26.93 38.26 -11.86
CA GLY A 55 -27.68 36.99 -11.93
C GLY A 55 -26.80 35.73 -12.00
N ASP A 56 -25.58 35.82 -12.55
CA ASP A 56 -24.70 34.67 -12.80
C ASP A 56 -23.88 34.24 -11.56
N LYS A 57 -23.87 35.06 -10.50
CA LYS A 57 -23.31 34.67 -9.19
C LYS A 57 -24.09 33.52 -8.54
N SER A 58 -25.38 33.39 -8.87
CA SER A 58 -26.23 32.30 -8.41
C SER A 58 -25.84 30.95 -9.04
N LEU A 59 -25.45 30.98 -10.34
CA LEU A 59 -24.96 29.82 -11.07
C LEU A 59 -23.63 29.32 -10.51
N PHE A 60 -22.73 30.24 -10.14
CA PHE A 60 -21.45 29.89 -9.51
C PHE A 60 -21.65 29.21 -8.15
N LYS A 61 -22.54 29.76 -7.32
CA LYS A 61 -22.88 29.20 -6.00
C LYS A 61 -23.55 27.83 -6.10
N PHE A 62 -24.43 27.65 -7.09
CA PHE A 62 -25.05 26.37 -7.40
C PHE A 62 -24.03 25.31 -7.88
N LEU A 63 -23.06 25.72 -8.72
CA LEU A 63 -21.95 24.87 -9.18
C LEU A 63 -21.05 24.42 -8.02
N GLU A 64 -20.79 25.30 -7.06
CA GLU A 64 -20.03 25.00 -5.84
C GLU A 64 -20.77 23.98 -4.94
N GLU A 65 -22.08 24.17 -4.75
CA GLU A 65 -22.93 23.28 -3.95
C GLU A 65 -23.09 21.87 -4.57
N LYS A 66 -23.20 21.78 -5.90
CA LYS A 66 -23.39 20.49 -6.61
C LYS A 66 -22.10 19.71 -6.83
N SER A 67 -20.95 20.38 -6.94
CA SER A 67 -19.66 19.73 -7.24
C SER A 67 -18.83 19.37 -6.01
N GLY A 68 -19.21 19.86 -4.83
CA GLY A 68 -18.49 19.62 -3.58
C GLY A 68 -17.08 20.21 -3.61
N ASN A 69 -16.96 21.53 -3.45
CA ASN A 69 -15.73 22.31 -3.17
C ASN A 69 -14.47 22.05 -4.02
N ASN A 70 -14.51 21.27 -5.10
CA ASN A 70 -13.36 20.91 -5.94
C ASN A 70 -13.33 21.65 -7.28
N LEU A 71 -13.90 22.85 -7.35
CA LEU A 71 -13.95 23.63 -8.58
C LEU A 71 -12.79 24.65 -8.60
N PHE A 72 -11.66 24.25 -9.18
CA PHE A 72 -10.57 25.18 -9.51
C PHE A 72 -10.85 25.80 -10.88
N VAL A 73 -11.27 27.07 -10.91
CA VAL A 73 -11.35 27.84 -12.14
C VAL A 73 -9.99 28.51 -12.38
N THR A 74 -9.07 27.78 -13.01
CA THR A 74 -7.81 28.35 -13.49
C THR A 74 -7.91 28.71 -14.97
N PRO A 75 -7.33 29.84 -15.42
CA PRO A 75 -7.21 30.14 -16.84
C PRO A 75 -6.26 29.11 -17.48
N VAL A 76 -6.82 28.20 -18.29
CA VAL A 76 -6.04 27.17 -18.98
C VAL A 76 -5.33 27.83 -20.17
N ARG A 77 -4.01 28.04 -20.05
CA ARG A 77 -3.12 28.45 -21.15
C ARG A 77 -2.49 27.26 -21.90
N GLU A 78 -2.82 26.02 -21.55
CA GLU A 78 -2.17 24.82 -22.09
C GLU A 78 -3.19 23.80 -22.62
N LYS A 79 -2.85 23.14 -23.73
CA LYS A 79 -3.66 22.05 -24.33
C LYS A 79 -3.76 20.87 -23.36
N ARG A 80 -4.85 20.76 -22.61
CA ARG A 80 -5.13 19.64 -21.68
C ARG A 80 -6.32 18.80 -22.15
N LEU A 81 -6.33 17.53 -21.77
CA LEU A 81 -7.36 16.56 -22.13
C LEU A 81 -8.40 16.44 -21.01
N PHE A 82 -9.68 16.49 -21.36
CA PHE A 82 -10.79 16.51 -20.40
C PHE A 82 -11.86 15.45 -20.72
N SER A 83 -12.42 14.79 -19.70
CA SER A 83 -13.61 13.93 -19.82
C SER A 83 -14.84 14.59 -19.21
N VAL A 84 -16.01 14.47 -19.86
CA VAL A 84 -17.29 14.87 -19.26
C VAL A 84 -17.63 13.93 -18.11
N VAL A 85 -17.76 14.47 -16.90
CA VAL A 85 -18.12 13.72 -15.69
C VAL A 85 -19.63 13.76 -15.45
N SER A 86 -20.27 14.88 -15.79
CA SER A 86 -21.71 15.05 -15.69
C SER A 86 -22.18 16.20 -16.57
N SER A 87 -23.49 16.24 -16.83
CA SER A 87 -24.16 17.40 -17.40
C SER A 87 -25.45 17.69 -16.65
N PHE A 88 -25.88 18.94 -16.67
CA PHE A 88 -27.18 19.33 -16.13
C PHE A 88 -27.72 20.56 -16.86
N GLU A 89 -29.04 20.71 -16.85
CA GLU A 89 -29.74 21.79 -17.53
C GLU A 89 -30.01 22.94 -16.55
N TYR A 90 -29.63 24.16 -16.94
CA TYR A 90 -29.86 25.37 -16.15
C TYR A 90 -30.25 26.52 -17.09
N ALA A 91 -31.38 27.18 -16.80
CA ALA A 91 -31.92 28.28 -17.60
C ALA A 91 -32.03 27.97 -19.11
N GLY A 92 -32.43 26.74 -19.47
CA GLY A 92 -32.57 26.31 -20.86
C GLY A 92 -31.24 26.03 -21.59
N LYS A 93 -30.12 25.96 -20.87
CA LYS A 93 -28.80 25.61 -21.41
C LYS A 93 -28.26 24.36 -20.70
N VAL A 94 -27.62 23.46 -21.45
CA VAL A 94 -26.95 22.28 -20.89
C VAL A 94 -25.51 22.65 -20.51
N ILE A 95 -25.17 22.50 -19.24
CA ILE A 95 -23.84 22.74 -18.68
C ILE A 95 -23.13 21.39 -18.52
N TYR A 96 -21.87 21.31 -18.94
CA TYR A 96 -21.04 20.12 -18.85
C TYR A 96 -19.92 20.33 -17.82
N VAL A 97 -19.74 19.36 -16.93
CA VAL A 97 -18.63 19.33 -15.96
C VAL A 97 -17.53 18.42 -16.49
N PHE A 98 -16.31 18.93 -16.50
CA PHE A 98 -15.16 18.24 -17.06
C PHE A 98 -14.14 17.89 -15.97
N LYS A 99 -13.47 16.74 -16.11
CA LYS A 99 -12.30 16.34 -15.31
C LYS A 99 -11.06 16.31 -16.19
N ASP A 100 -9.97 16.94 -15.74
CA ASP A 100 -8.65 16.81 -16.38
C ASP A 100 -8.18 15.36 -16.24
N ILE A 101 -7.97 14.69 -17.37
CA ILE A 101 -7.52 13.29 -17.43
C ILE A 101 -6.11 13.16 -18.00
N SER A 102 -5.40 14.28 -18.17
CA SER A 102 -4.07 14.31 -18.80
C SER A 102 -3.06 13.48 -18.00
N PHE A 103 -3.17 13.49 -16.67
CA PHE A 103 -2.30 12.71 -15.78
C PHE A 103 -2.62 11.21 -15.83
N GLU A 104 -3.91 10.83 -15.86
CA GLU A 104 -4.33 9.44 -15.98
C GLU A 104 -3.91 8.83 -17.33
N ILE A 105 -4.05 9.60 -18.42
CA ILE A 105 -3.60 9.17 -19.75
C ILE A 105 -2.07 9.01 -19.77
N LEU A 106 -1.31 9.98 -19.22
CA LEU A 106 0.14 9.88 -19.16
C LEU A 106 0.61 8.68 -18.32
N THR A 107 0.00 8.48 -17.15
CA THR A 107 0.28 7.33 -16.28
C THR A 107 -0.01 6.03 -17.00
N PHE A 108 -1.14 5.95 -17.70
CA PHE A 108 -1.51 4.79 -18.49
C PHE A 108 -0.54 4.51 -19.64
N LEU A 109 -0.09 5.55 -20.37
CA LEU A 109 0.90 5.42 -21.43
C LEU A 109 2.25 4.93 -20.90
N ILE A 110 2.72 5.47 -19.77
CA ILE A 110 3.96 5.04 -19.12
C ILE A 110 3.88 3.59 -18.68
N LEU A 111 2.78 3.18 -18.03
CA LEU A 111 2.57 1.80 -17.61
C LEU A 111 2.49 0.84 -18.81
N SER A 112 1.82 1.26 -19.90
CA SER A 112 1.73 0.49 -21.13
C SER A 112 3.09 0.34 -21.81
N PHE A 113 3.91 1.40 -21.81
CA PHE A 113 5.26 1.37 -22.34
C PHE A 113 6.21 0.51 -21.50
N LEU A 114 6.12 0.58 -20.18
CA LEU A 114 6.85 -0.31 -19.26
C LEU A 114 6.46 -1.77 -19.48
N PHE A 115 5.16 -2.05 -19.61
CA PHE A 115 4.68 -3.39 -19.92
C PHE A 115 5.22 -3.87 -21.27
N PHE A 116 5.24 -3.01 -22.30
CA PHE A 116 5.85 -3.30 -23.59
C PHE A 116 7.34 -3.61 -23.47
N ILE A 117 8.11 -2.82 -22.70
CA ILE A 117 9.54 -3.08 -22.48
C ILE A 117 9.76 -4.41 -21.77
N ILE A 118 9.02 -4.68 -20.69
CA ILE A 118 9.14 -5.94 -19.94
C ILE A 118 8.81 -7.12 -20.86
N TYR A 119 7.72 -7.02 -21.62
CA TYR A 119 7.33 -8.04 -22.60
C TYR A 119 8.40 -8.21 -23.68
N PHE A 120 8.93 -7.12 -24.23
CA PHE A 120 9.97 -7.14 -25.25
C PHE A 120 11.24 -7.83 -24.72
N LEU A 121 11.67 -7.49 -23.51
CA LEU A 121 12.81 -8.13 -22.84
C LEU A 121 12.56 -9.63 -22.58
N MET A 122 11.37 -10.00 -22.10
CA MET A 122 10.98 -11.40 -21.91
C MET A 122 10.98 -12.16 -23.24
N PHE A 123 10.41 -11.58 -24.29
CA PHE A 123 10.34 -12.19 -25.61
C PHE A 123 11.74 -12.40 -26.20
N PHE A 124 12.63 -11.40 -26.13
CA PHE A 124 14.00 -11.54 -26.64
C PHE A 124 14.84 -12.52 -25.82
N ASN A 125 14.70 -12.55 -24.51
CA ASN A 125 15.37 -13.53 -23.66
C ASN A 125 14.86 -14.96 -23.94
N LEU A 126 13.54 -15.16 -24.09
CA LEU A 126 12.95 -16.45 -24.45
C LEU A 126 13.30 -16.87 -25.89
N ARG A 127 13.46 -15.91 -26.81
CA ARG A 127 13.85 -16.15 -28.21
C ARG A 127 15.32 -16.54 -28.35
N GLY A 128 16.20 -16.09 -27.46
CA GLY A 128 17.63 -16.39 -27.54
C GLY A 128 17.94 -17.88 -27.31
N THR A 129 17.29 -18.49 -26.33
CA THR A 129 17.51 -19.88 -25.92
C THR A 129 16.47 -20.82 -26.53
N VAL A 130 15.21 -20.70 -26.13
CA VAL A 130 14.15 -21.67 -26.48
C VAL A 130 13.84 -21.69 -27.98
N TYR A 131 13.81 -20.54 -28.66
CA TYR A 131 13.50 -20.50 -30.09
C TYR A 131 14.67 -21.00 -30.95
N LYS A 132 15.92 -20.69 -30.59
CA LYS A 132 17.10 -21.15 -31.33
C LYS A 132 17.22 -22.68 -31.24
N ASP A 133 17.04 -23.25 -30.05
CA ASP A 133 17.14 -24.68 -29.84
C ASP A 133 15.95 -25.43 -30.44
N SER A 134 14.74 -24.88 -30.35
CA SER A 134 13.53 -25.40 -31.03
C SER A 134 13.68 -25.40 -32.56
N LEU A 135 14.23 -24.33 -33.14
CA LEU A 135 14.49 -24.23 -34.58
C LEU A 135 15.59 -25.22 -35.01
N ASN A 136 16.62 -25.41 -34.18
CA ASN A 136 17.68 -26.37 -34.42
C ASN A 136 17.13 -27.81 -34.46
N ILE A 137 16.30 -28.19 -33.47
CA ILE A 137 15.62 -29.50 -33.44
C ILE A 137 14.74 -29.67 -34.69
N THR A 138 13.96 -28.65 -35.05
CA THR A 138 13.06 -28.70 -36.22
C THR A 138 13.83 -28.92 -37.53
N ASN A 139 14.93 -28.18 -37.73
CA ASN A 139 15.76 -28.32 -38.92
C ASN A 139 16.43 -29.70 -39.01
N LYS A 140 16.82 -30.29 -37.87
CA LYS A 140 17.42 -31.63 -37.83
C LYS A 140 16.41 -32.73 -38.11
N LEU A 141 15.21 -32.63 -37.51
CA LEU A 141 14.11 -33.54 -37.82
C LEU A 141 13.76 -33.51 -39.32
N ALA A 142 13.75 -32.31 -39.93
CA ALA A 142 13.52 -32.16 -41.37
C ALA A 142 14.62 -32.84 -42.23
N LYS A 143 15.88 -32.86 -41.78
CA LYS A 143 16.98 -33.59 -42.46
C LYS A 143 16.79 -35.11 -42.37
N ILE A 144 16.42 -35.62 -41.21
CA ILE A 144 16.12 -37.04 -41.02
C ILE A 144 14.93 -37.45 -41.90
N GLU A 145 13.85 -36.68 -41.86
CA GLU A 145 12.64 -36.90 -42.66
C GLU A 145 12.94 -36.87 -44.17
N GLY A 146 13.73 -35.91 -44.63
CA GLY A 146 14.15 -35.83 -46.04
C GLY A 146 14.97 -37.04 -46.48
N SER A 147 15.87 -37.53 -45.61
CA SER A 147 16.71 -38.71 -45.90
C SER A 147 15.88 -40.00 -45.90
N LEU A 148 14.93 -40.14 -44.97
CA LEU A 148 13.97 -41.25 -44.94
C LEU A 148 13.07 -41.26 -46.18
N ASN A 149 12.54 -40.11 -46.59
CA ASN A 149 11.70 -40.00 -47.78
C ASN A 149 12.49 -40.36 -49.06
N TYR A 150 13.74 -39.91 -49.17
CA TYR A 150 14.61 -40.30 -50.29
C TYR A 150 14.81 -41.81 -50.36
N PHE A 151 15.07 -42.44 -49.21
CA PHE A 151 15.26 -43.89 -49.13
C PHE A 151 13.98 -44.68 -49.40
N GLN A 152 12.84 -44.22 -48.89
CA GLN A 152 11.53 -44.82 -49.20
C GLN A 152 11.24 -44.78 -50.70
N ASN A 153 11.42 -43.63 -51.33
CA ASN A 153 11.26 -43.50 -52.78
C ASN A 153 12.24 -44.41 -53.53
N TYR A 154 13.50 -44.51 -53.10
CA TYR A 154 14.48 -45.41 -53.71
C TYR A 154 14.01 -46.88 -53.66
N LEU A 155 13.50 -47.34 -52.52
CA LEU A 155 12.98 -48.70 -52.36
C LEU A 155 11.70 -48.97 -53.16
N GLU A 156 10.89 -47.94 -53.46
CA GLU A 156 9.73 -48.09 -54.36
C GLU A 156 10.15 -48.34 -55.82
N TYR A 157 11.26 -47.73 -56.27
CA TYR A 157 11.80 -47.91 -57.63
C TYR A 157 12.70 -49.15 -57.76
N SER A 158 13.32 -49.58 -56.68
CA SER A 158 14.22 -50.74 -56.62
C SER A 158 13.87 -51.63 -55.41
N PRO A 159 12.79 -52.42 -55.51
CA PRO A 159 12.36 -53.30 -54.42
C PRO A 159 13.37 -54.40 -54.14
N ILE A 160 13.41 -54.87 -52.89
CA ILE A 160 14.31 -55.94 -52.47
C ILE A 160 13.74 -57.29 -52.91
N GLU A 161 14.38 -57.95 -53.87
CA GLU A 161 14.00 -59.25 -54.44
C GLU A 161 15.09 -60.31 -54.19
N GLU A 162 14.73 -61.61 -54.22
CA GLU A 162 15.65 -62.72 -53.89
C GLU A 162 16.79 -62.91 -54.91
N ASP A 163 16.63 -62.39 -56.13
CA ASP A 163 17.53 -62.50 -57.27
C ASP A 163 18.25 -61.18 -57.63
N MET A 164 18.24 -60.21 -56.71
CA MET A 164 18.89 -58.91 -56.86
C MET A 164 20.40 -59.01 -57.18
N GLU A 165 20.88 -58.14 -58.07
CA GLU A 165 22.31 -58.06 -58.39
C GLU A 165 23.13 -57.56 -57.18
N PHE A 166 24.31 -58.15 -56.99
CA PHE A 166 25.19 -57.84 -55.85
C PHE A 166 25.55 -56.34 -55.73
N GLU A 167 25.70 -55.65 -56.87
CA GLU A 167 26.00 -54.20 -56.88
C GLU A 167 24.83 -53.35 -56.37
N GLU A 168 23.59 -53.73 -56.68
CA GLU A 168 22.38 -53.06 -56.20
C GLU A 168 22.19 -53.28 -54.70
N PHE A 169 22.45 -54.50 -54.22
CA PHE A 169 22.43 -54.82 -52.80
C PHE A 169 23.46 -54.01 -52.00
N GLU A 170 24.70 -53.90 -52.50
CA GLU A 170 25.75 -53.08 -51.86
C GLU A 170 25.48 -51.57 -51.93
N SER A 171 24.69 -51.09 -52.90
CA SER A 171 24.20 -49.70 -52.95
C SER A 171 23.14 -49.42 -51.88
N ILE A 172 22.17 -50.33 -51.72
CA ILE A 172 21.14 -50.26 -50.68
C ILE A 172 21.78 -50.28 -49.29
N LYS A 173 22.74 -51.19 -49.06
CA LYS A 173 23.47 -51.30 -47.80
C LYS A 173 24.24 -50.03 -47.44
N ARG A 174 24.92 -49.39 -48.41
CA ARG A 174 25.58 -48.09 -48.21
C ARG A 174 24.58 -46.99 -47.84
N SER A 175 23.42 -46.97 -48.48
CA SER A 175 22.35 -46.01 -48.19
C SER A 175 21.76 -46.21 -46.78
N ILE A 176 21.59 -47.45 -46.33
CA ILE A 176 21.16 -47.78 -44.96
C ILE A 176 22.20 -47.31 -43.94
N ASN A 177 23.48 -47.59 -44.17
CA ASN A 177 24.54 -47.16 -43.25
C ASN A 177 24.61 -45.64 -43.14
N TYR A 178 24.48 -44.92 -44.26
CA TYR A 178 24.42 -43.46 -44.27
C TYR A 178 23.21 -42.93 -43.48
N LEU A 179 22.03 -43.54 -43.63
CA LEU A 179 20.85 -43.17 -42.83
C LEU A 179 21.04 -43.43 -41.35
N GLN A 180 21.67 -44.54 -40.98
CA GLN A 180 21.99 -44.85 -39.59
C GLN A 180 22.91 -43.80 -38.98
N GLU A 181 23.97 -43.40 -39.69
CA GLU A 181 24.87 -42.32 -39.25
C GLU A 181 24.13 -40.99 -39.08
N VAL A 182 23.32 -40.58 -40.07
CA VAL A 182 22.53 -39.34 -39.99
C VAL A 182 21.53 -39.37 -38.83
N VAL A 183 20.89 -40.51 -38.55
CA VAL A 183 19.95 -40.63 -37.42
C VAL A 183 20.68 -40.54 -36.09
N ILE A 184 21.78 -41.29 -35.92
CA ILE A 184 22.55 -41.33 -34.66
C ILE A 184 23.13 -39.94 -34.33
N GLU A 185 23.78 -39.28 -35.28
CA GLU A 185 24.37 -37.95 -35.06
C GLU A 185 23.33 -36.91 -34.65
N ASN A 186 22.14 -36.95 -35.25
CA ASN A 186 21.09 -35.99 -34.93
C ASN A 186 20.33 -36.36 -33.64
N GLU A 187 20.25 -37.64 -33.26
CA GLU A 187 19.58 -38.10 -32.03
C GLU A 187 20.25 -37.54 -30.77
N GLU A 188 21.57 -37.67 -30.64
CA GLU A 188 22.32 -37.17 -29.47
C GLU A 188 22.16 -35.66 -29.28
N GLU A 189 22.25 -34.90 -30.37
CA GLU A 189 22.13 -33.44 -30.31
C GLU A 189 20.67 -32.97 -30.04
N ILE A 190 19.66 -33.73 -30.49
CA ILE A 190 18.26 -33.47 -30.15
C ILE A 190 18.03 -33.71 -28.65
N LEU A 191 18.55 -34.81 -28.10
CA LEU A 191 18.44 -35.12 -26.67
C LEU A 191 19.03 -34.00 -25.80
N LYS A 192 20.25 -33.55 -26.12
CA LYS A 192 20.88 -32.43 -25.42
C LYS A 192 20.05 -31.14 -25.49
N SER A 193 19.52 -30.82 -26.67
CA SER A 193 18.67 -29.63 -26.86
C SER A 193 17.35 -29.75 -26.07
N MET A 194 16.80 -30.97 -25.92
CA MET A 194 15.61 -31.21 -25.09
C MET A 194 15.89 -30.98 -23.61
N GLU A 195 17.04 -31.44 -23.09
CA GLU A 195 17.46 -31.19 -21.70
C GLU A 195 17.61 -29.68 -21.40
N ASP A 196 18.24 -28.93 -22.31
CA ASP A 196 18.42 -27.48 -22.17
C ASP A 196 17.07 -26.72 -22.17
N ILE A 197 16.11 -27.16 -23.00
CA ILE A 197 14.74 -26.62 -23.01
C ILE A 197 14.02 -26.93 -21.70
N GLU A 198 14.14 -28.15 -21.18
CA GLU A 198 13.49 -28.55 -19.92
C GLU A 198 14.04 -27.75 -18.73
N LYS A 199 15.36 -27.55 -18.68
CA LYS A 199 16.00 -26.68 -17.69
C LYS A 199 15.50 -25.24 -17.79
N SER A 200 15.49 -24.67 -19.00
CA SER A 200 15.01 -23.31 -19.25
C SER A 200 13.53 -23.14 -18.85
N LYS A 201 12.69 -24.14 -19.12
CA LYS A 201 11.27 -24.14 -18.71
C LYS A 201 11.14 -24.06 -17.19
N LYS A 202 11.92 -24.83 -16.44
CA LYS A 202 11.89 -24.81 -14.97
C LYS A 202 12.30 -23.45 -14.41
N GLU A 203 13.35 -22.83 -14.96
CA GLU A 203 13.77 -21.48 -14.57
C GLU A 203 12.67 -20.43 -14.81
N VAL A 204 11.96 -20.52 -15.95
CA VAL A 204 10.82 -19.63 -16.26
C VAL A 204 9.65 -19.85 -15.30
N GLU A 205 9.34 -21.10 -14.94
CA GLU A 205 8.27 -21.39 -13.98
C GLU A 205 8.59 -20.85 -12.57
N GLU A 206 9.84 -20.96 -12.12
CA GLU A 206 10.31 -20.40 -10.85
C GLU A 206 10.26 -18.86 -10.86
N LEU A 207 10.70 -18.23 -11.95
CA LEU A 207 10.59 -16.78 -12.13
C LEU A 207 9.13 -16.31 -12.14
N ASN A 208 8.23 -17.05 -12.79
CA ASN A 208 6.81 -16.70 -12.84
C ASN A 208 6.17 -16.74 -11.44
N LYS A 209 6.47 -17.78 -10.64
CA LYS A 209 6.02 -17.84 -9.23
C LYS A 209 6.55 -16.65 -8.42
N PHE A 210 7.82 -16.29 -8.60
CA PHE A 210 8.43 -15.15 -7.96
C PHE A 210 7.72 -13.82 -8.32
N LEU A 211 7.41 -13.60 -9.60
CA LEU A 211 6.68 -12.41 -10.06
C LEU A 211 5.25 -12.35 -9.50
N ILE A 212 4.54 -13.47 -9.46
CA ILE A 212 3.21 -13.55 -8.86
C ILE A 212 3.27 -13.15 -7.38
N SER A 213 4.24 -13.65 -6.61
CA SER A 213 4.39 -13.27 -5.21
C SER A 213 4.70 -11.78 -5.02
N ILE A 214 5.52 -11.17 -5.90
CA ILE A 214 5.72 -9.72 -5.89
C ILE A 214 4.39 -8.99 -6.12
N TYR A 215 3.61 -9.41 -7.12
CA TYR A 215 2.31 -8.81 -7.41
C TYR A 215 1.36 -8.89 -6.22
N GLU A 216 1.25 -10.04 -5.57
CA GLU A 216 0.41 -10.23 -4.38
C GLU A 216 0.85 -9.33 -3.22
N ILE A 217 2.17 -9.18 -3.00
CA ILE A 217 2.73 -8.26 -2.00
C ILE A 217 2.35 -6.81 -2.33
N LEU A 218 2.59 -6.37 -3.57
CA LEU A 218 2.26 -5.01 -3.99
C LEU A 218 0.76 -4.71 -3.89
N ALA A 219 -0.09 -5.69 -4.21
CA ALA A 219 -1.55 -5.55 -4.08
C ALA A 219 -2.02 -5.48 -2.62
N LYS A 220 -1.27 -6.09 -1.68
CA LYS A 220 -1.56 -6.08 -0.25
C LYS A 220 -1.00 -4.86 0.48
N ILE A 221 0.10 -4.29 -0.01
CA ILE A 221 0.75 -3.13 0.63
C ILE A 221 -0.23 -1.96 0.73
N ASN A 222 -0.54 -1.60 1.97
CA ASN A 222 -1.35 -0.44 2.30
C ASN A 222 -0.69 0.26 3.50
N PRO A 223 -0.35 1.56 3.41
CA PRO A 223 0.34 2.27 4.50
C PRO A 223 -0.44 2.21 5.82
N LYS A 224 -1.77 2.01 5.79
CA LYS A 224 -2.60 1.88 6.99
C LYS A 224 -2.39 0.60 7.77
N ASP A 225 -1.97 -0.47 7.11
CA ASP A 225 -1.72 -1.75 7.77
C ASP A 225 -0.55 -1.60 8.76
N SER A 226 -0.56 -2.44 9.80
CA SER A 226 0.55 -2.46 10.76
C SER A 226 1.81 -2.97 10.08
N VAL A 227 2.96 -2.48 10.55
CA VAL A 227 4.26 -2.89 10.01
C VAL A 227 4.48 -4.39 10.22
N GLU A 228 4.05 -4.90 11.37
CA GLU A 228 4.09 -6.31 11.75
C GLU A 228 3.29 -7.19 10.80
N ASN A 229 2.08 -6.77 10.40
CA ASN A 229 1.22 -7.57 9.51
C ASN A 229 1.82 -7.65 8.11
N ILE A 230 2.32 -6.53 7.57
CA ILE A 230 2.96 -6.52 6.25
C ILE A 230 4.29 -7.27 6.28
N ALA A 231 5.07 -7.12 7.36
CA ALA A 231 6.31 -7.87 7.55
C ALA A 231 6.04 -9.38 7.56
N GLN A 232 5.05 -9.84 8.33
CA GLN A 232 4.68 -11.25 8.41
C GLN A 232 4.23 -11.79 7.05
N PHE A 233 3.36 -11.05 6.35
CA PHE A 233 2.87 -11.43 5.04
C PHE A 233 4.00 -11.56 3.99
N ILE A 234 4.92 -10.59 3.96
CA ILE A 234 6.07 -10.65 3.05
C ILE A 234 6.96 -11.85 3.39
N LEU A 235 7.27 -12.07 4.67
CA LEU A 235 8.12 -13.17 5.10
C LEU A 235 7.56 -14.53 4.67
N GLU A 236 6.27 -14.76 4.91
CA GLU A 236 5.59 -16.01 4.53
C GLU A 236 5.61 -16.23 3.02
N LYS A 237 5.40 -15.17 2.22
CA LYS A 237 5.48 -15.24 0.77
C LYS A 237 6.88 -15.60 0.30
N ILE A 238 7.92 -14.98 0.85
CA ILE A 238 9.31 -15.30 0.51
C ILE A 238 9.62 -16.76 0.82
N ILE A 239 9.27 -17.24 2.02
CA ILE A 239 9.57 -18.61 2.44
C ILE A 239 8.84 -19.63 1.55
N SER A 240 7.60 -19.35 1.14
CA SER A 240 6.84 -20.22 0.23
C SER A 240 7.47 -20.40 -1.15
N LEU A 241 8.32 -19.46 -1.59
CA LEU A 241 9.00 -19.51 -2.89
C LEU A 241 10.21 -20.45 -2.88
N PHE A 242 10.86 -20.63 -1.73
CA PHE A 242 12.17 -21.29 -1.64
C PHE A 242 12.13 -22.46 -0.66
N LYS A 243 12.07 -23.69 -1.20
CA LYS A 243 12.02 -24.94 -0.40
C LYS A 243 13.19 -25.12 0.58
N ASN A 244 14.34 -24.51 0.29
CA ASN A 244 15.56 -24.65 1.09
C ASN A 244 15.62 -23.66 2.27
N VAL A 245 14.62 -22.76 2.38
CA VAL A 245 14.45 -21.85 3.51
C VAL A 245 13.51 -22.52 4.51
N ASN A 246 13.99 -22.81 5.72
CA ASN A 246 13.24 -23.50 6.76
C ASN A 246 12.64 -22.55 7.79
N ALA A 247 13.29 -21.40 7.98
CA ALA A 247 12.87 -20.38 8.92
C ALA A 247 13.27 -18.99 8.42
N GLY A 248 12.74 -17.96 9.05
CA GLY A 248 13.15 -16.59 8.74
C GLY A 248 12.58 -15.57 9.72
N SER A 249 13.08 -14.35 9.61
CA SER A 249 12.66 -13.24 10.47
C SER A 249 12.84 -11.88 9.80
N ILE A 250 12.08 -10.88 10.23
CA ILE A 250 12.28 -9.48 9.83
C ILE A 250 12.60 -8.66 11.08
N ILE A 251 13.74 -7.98 11.04
CA ILE A 251 14.26 -7.16 12.15
C ILE A 251 14.29 -5.71 11.70
N LEU A 252 13.75 -4.80 12.52
CA LEU A 252 13.78 -3.35 12.23
C LEU A 252 14.24 -2.54 13.43
N LYS A 253 14.84 -1.39 13.13
CA LYS A 253 15.27 -0.38 14.08
C LYS A 253 14.07 0.41 14.61
N GLN A 254 13.92 0.47 15.92
CA GLN A 254 12.95 1.28 16.64
C GLN A 254 13.61 1.91 17.88
N ASN A 255 13.61 3.24 17.99
CA ASN A 255 14.15 3.98 19.15
C ASN A 255 15.59 3.59 19.54
N LYS A 256 16.49 3.47 18.55
CA LYS A 256 17.91 3.03 18.71
C LYS A 256 18.09 1.56 19.15
N LYS A 257 17.01 0.79 19.22
CA LYS A 257 17.04 -0.66 19.41
C LYS A 257 16.54 -1.36 18.15
N TYR A 258 16.75 -2.66 18.04
CA TYR A 258 16.20 -3.53 17.01
C TYR A 258 15.21 -4.51 17.62
N LYS A 259 14.12 -4.77 16.90
CA LYS A 259 13.08 -5.73 17.30
C LYS A 259 12.67 -6.60 16.12
N TYR A 260 12.14 -7.78 16.42
CA TYR A 260 11.53 -8.66 15.43
C TYR A 260 10.08 -8.23 15.14
N PHE A 261 9.80 -7.96 13.86
CA PHE A 261 8.46 -7.61 13.38
C PHE A 261 7.75 -8.80 12.75
N ALA A 262 8.50 -9.80 12.29
CA ALA A 262 7.97 -11.03 11.71
C ALA A 262 8.89 -12.22 12.01
N GLN A 263 8.30 -13.41 12.05
CA GLN A 263 9.02 -14.66 12.21
C GLN A 263 8.30 -15.82 11.54
N PHE A 264 9.06 -16.84 11.17
CA PHE A 264 8.54 -18.11 10.68
C PHE A 264 9.51 -19.22 11.05
N GLY A 265 9.02 -20.38 11.49
CA GLY A 265 9.87 -21.53 11.84
C GLY A 265 10.64 -21.40 13.17
N TYR A 266 10.36 -20.35 13.96
CA TYR A 266 10.94 -20.08 15.28
C TYR A 266 9.87 -20.05 16.37
N ASP A 267 10.28 -20.20 17.63
CA ASP A 267 9.41 -20.04 18.81
C ASP A 267 8.85 -18.62 18.92
N GLU A 268 7.60 -18.46 19.39
CA GLU A 268 6.92 -17.15 19.53
C GLU A 268 7.68 -16.16 20.42
N LYS A 269 8.46 -16.65 21.38
CA LYS A 269 9.29 -15.83 22.26
C LYS A 269 10.32 -14.99 21.52
N LEU A 270 10.67 -15.31 20.27
CA LEU A 270 11.62 -14.52 19.48
C LEU A 270 11.20 -13.04 19.38
N LYS A 271 9.89 -12.74 19.33
CA LYS A 271 9.37 -11.34 19.31
C LYS A 271 9.59 -10.56 20.61
N GLU A 272 9.89 -11.24 21.72
CA GLU A 272 10.15 -10.59 23.02
C GLU A 272 11.57 -10.04 23.12
N PHE A 273 12.48 -10.42 22.21
CA PHE A 273 13.86 -9.98 22.22
C PHE A 273 14.02 -8.58 21.62
N GLU A 274 14.86 -7.77 22.28
CA GLU A 274 15.32 -6.47 21.79
C GLU A 274 16.85 -6.43 21.79
N PHE A 275 17.41 -5.72 20.82
CA PHE A 275 18.87 -5.54 20.70
C PHE A 275 19.23 -4.08 20.58
N SER A 276 20.42 -3.71 21.03
CA SER A 276 21.07 -2.44 20.78
C SER A 276 22.03 -2.55 19.58
N ASN A 277 22.52 -1.40 19.09
CA ASN A 277 23.57 -1.37 18.06
C ASN A 277 24.86 -2.08 18.51
N GLU A 278 25.09 -2.23 19.81
CA GLU A 278 26.31 -2.81 20.39
C GLU A 278 26.25 -4.36 20.47
N ASP A 279 25.05 -4.93 20.31
CA ASP A 279 24.80 -6.37 20.49
C ASP A 279 25.25 -7.23 19.30
N ASN A 280 25.97 -6.66 18.33
CA ASN A 280 26.56 -7.39 17.19
C ASN A 280 25.55 -8.30 16.45
N VAL A 281 24.34 -7.81 16.19
CA VAL A 281 23.33 -8.57 15.42
C VAL A 281 23.84 -8.82 14.00
N LEU A 282 24.12 -10.09 13.69
CA LEU A 282 24.76 -10.51 12.43
C LEU A 282 23.98 -10.10 11.19
N ALA A 283 22.66 -10.18 11.29
CA ALA A 283 21.71 -9.74 10.27
C ALA A 283 21.84 -8.25 9.90
N LEU A 284 22.58 -7.44 10.67
CA LEU A 284 22.80 -6.01 10.39
C LEU A 284 24.21 -5.71 9.88
N LYS A 285 25.14 -6.68 9.94
CA LYS A 285 26.52 -6.51 9.51
C LYS A 285 26.84 -7.11 8.14
N TYR A 286 26.04 -8.10 7.74
CA TYR A 286 26.24 -8.82 6.49
C TYR A 286 25.10 -8.56 5.50
N GLU A 287 25.37 -8.78 4.23
CA GLU A 287 24.40 -8.74 3.13
C GLU A 287 24.65 -9.95 2.23
N GLY A 288 23.57 -10.60 1.78
CA GLY A 288 23.65 -11.81 0.98
C GLY A 288 23.94 -13.06 1.80
N TYR A 289 24.57 -14.05 1.14
CA TYR A 289 24.81 -15.37 1.71
C TYR A 289 25.89 -15.37 2.80
N VAL A 290 25.60 -16.02 3.92
CA VAL A 290 26.54 -16.23 5.01
C VAL A 290 26.50 -17.70 5.45
N LYS A 291 27.68 -18.32 5.48
CA LYS A 291 27.86 -19.72 5.90
C LYS A 291 27.71 -19.86 7.42
N GLY A 292 27.07 -20.94 7.89
CA GLY A 292 26.76 -21.12 9.31
C GLY A 292 27.95 -21.36 10.24
N ASP A 293 29.15 -21.63 9.73
CA ASP A 293 30.33 -21.71 10.59
C ASP A 293 30.72 -20.34 11.17
N ILE A 294 30.47 -19.26 10.41
CA ILE A 294 30.61 -17.86 10.88
C ILE A 294 29.61 -17.57 12.02
N LEU A 295 28.41 -18.17 11.98
CA LEU A 295 27.40 -18.07 13.05
C LEU A 295 27.87 -18.75 14.35
N ARG A 296 28.56 -19.90 14.27
CA ARG A 296 29.05 -20.65 15.44
C ARG A 296 30.20 -19.95 16.16
N GLU A 297 31.06 -19.22 15.45
CA GLU A 297 32.12 -18.43 16.08
C GLU A 297 31.60 -17.20 16.82
N LEU A 298 30.47 -16.63 16.36
CA LEU A 298 29.90 -15.39 16.90
C LEU A 298 28.93 -15.61 18.07
N ASN A 299 28.36 -16.82 18.20
CA ASN A 299 27.57 -17.27 19.36
C ASN A 299 28.40 -17.53 20.64
N LYS A 300 29.70 -17.23 20.65
CA LYS A 300 30.61 -17.45 21.79
C LYS A 300 30.60 -16.33 22.85
N LYS A 301 29.83 -15.24 22.69
CA LYS A 301 29.62 -14.26 23.78
C LYS A 301 28.72 -14.87 24.86
N GLU A 302 29.22 -14.96 26.10
CA GLU A 302 28.55 -15.57 27.24
C GLU A 302 27.14 -14.98 27.47
N GLY A 303 26.16 -15.86 27.75
CA GLY A 303 24.76 -15.51 28.03
C GLY A 303 23.82 -15.37 26.81
N PHE A 304 24.35 -15.03 25.63
CA PHE A 304 23.54 -14.86 24.41
C PHE A 304 23.19 -16.20 23.73
N SER A 305 24.06 -17.21 23.86
CA SER A 305 23.88 -18.48 23.13
C SER A 305 22.72 -19.35 23.64
N GLU A 306 22.43 -19.35 24.95
CA GLU A 306 21.46 -20.29 25.54
C GLU A 306 20.01 -19.90 25.24
N LYS A 307 19.65 -18.62 25.42
CA LYS A 307 18.30 -18.12 25.07
C LYS A 307 18.01 -18.21 23.58
N PHE A 308 19.00 -17.97 22.73
CA PHE A 308 18.85 -18.11 21.28
C PHE A 308 18.82 -19.58 20.83
N LYS A 309 19.47 -20.50 21.55
CA LYS A 309 19.32 -21.95 21.33
C LYS A 309 17.88 -22.40 21.59
N GLU A 310 17.26 -21.94 22.68
CA GLU A 310 15.88 -22.31 23.04
C GLU A 310 14.86 -21.97 21.95
N ILE A 311 15.07 -20.86 21.23
CA ILE A 311 14.17 -20.42 20.14
C ILE A 311 14.52 -21.05 18.77
N GLY A 312 15.53 -21.92 18.70
CA GLY A 312 15.87 -22.74 17.52
C GLY A 312 17.00 -22.20 16.63
N SER A 313 17.76 -21.20 17.06
CA SER A 313 18.87 -20.64 16.24
C SER A 313 20.06 -21.59 16.07
N ASP A 314 20.19 -22.60 16.94
CA ASP A 314 21.22 -23.64 16.87
C ASP A 314 21.06 -24.57 15.66
N LYS A 315 19.85 -24.61 15.10
CA LYS A 315 19.50 -25.35 13.90
C LYS A 315 20.07 -24.70 12.65
N ILE A 316 20.36 -23.38 12.66
CA ILE A 316 20.81 -22.63 11.48
C ILE A 316 22.16 -23.17 10.97
N LYS A 317 22.18 -23.64 9.73
CA LYS A 317 23.37 -24.12 9.02
C LYS A 317 23.88 -23.11 7.99
N SER A 318 23.01 -22.25 7.48
CA SER A 318 23.34 -21.16 6.58
C SER A 318 22.24 -20.11 6.61
N LEU A 319 22.58 -18.85 6.34
CA LEU A 319 21.61 -17.77 6.24
C LEU A 319 21.81 -16.91 4.99
N TYR A 320 20.76 -16.20 4.59
CA TYR A 320 20.81 -15.14 3.59
C TYR A 320 20.18 -13.87 4.17
N VAL A 321 20.93 -12.76 4.14
CA VAL A 321 20.50 -11.47 4.70
C VAL A 321 20.11 -10.51 3.58
N ILE A 322 18.85 -10.10 3.55
CA ILE A 322 18.36 -9.06 2.65
C ILE A 322 18.28 -7.75 3.44
N PRO A 323 19.09 -6.73 3.11
CA PRO A 323 19.04 -5.46 3.81
C PRO A 323 17.76 -4.68 3.48
N ILE A 324 17.23 -3.97 4.48
CA ILE A 324 16.10 -3.06 4.31
C ILE A 324 16.63 -1.64 4.45
N TYR A 325 16.55 -0.88 3.36
CA TYR A 325 16.96 0.52 3.30
C TYR A 325 15.75 1.43 3.24
N VAL A 326 15.81 2.53 3.98
CA VAL A 326 14.93 3.68 3.82
C VAL A 326 15.82 4.85 3.49
N GLU A 327 15.62 5.44 2.31
CA GLU A 327 16.57 6.39 1.72
C GLU A 327 17.97 5.78 1.65
N ASN A 328 18.91 6.24 2.48
CA ASN A 328 20.28 5.74 2.57
C ASN A 328 20.62 5.11 3.93
N GLU A 329 19.64 4.99 4.84
CA GLU A 329 19.84 4.37 6.15
C GLU A 329 19.37 2.91 6.14
N ARG A 330 20.20 2.00 6.65
CA ARG A 330 19.81 0.61 6.87
C ARG A 330 18.89 0.53 8.09
N MET A 331 17.60 0.38 7.83
CA MET A 331 16.57 0.27 8.87
C MET A 331 16.49 -1.12 9.47
N GLY A 332 16.97 -2.15 8.76
CA GLY A 332 16.86 -3.52 9.23
C GLY A 332 17.29 -4.56 8.22
N ALA A 333 16.79 -5.78 8.39
CA ALA A 333 17.01 -6.88 7.46
C ALA A 333 15.90 -7.94 7.50
N ILE A 334 15.73 -8.63 6.37
CA ILE A 334 15.01 -9.91 6.28
C ILE A 334 16.07 -11.02 6.34
N CYS A 335 15.92 -11.94 7.27
CA CYS A 335 16.78 -13.10 7.44
C CYS A 335 16.06 -14.34 6.93
N LEU A 336 16.71 -15.09 6.04
CA LEU A 336 16.22 -16.36 5.51
C LEU A 336 17.20 -17.45 5.91
N ASP A 337 16.71 -18.44 6.65
CA ASP A 337 17.55 -19.39 7.38
C ASP A 337 17.30 -20.82 6.89
N SER A 338 18.38 -21.58 6.71
CA SER A 338 18.32 -23.01 6.40
C SER A 338 18.84 -23.84 7.55
N PHE A 339 18.14 -24.92 7.85
CA PHE A 339 18.51 -25.91 8.87
C PHE A 339 19.20 -27.14 8.28
N VAL A 340 19.29 -27.21 6.94
CA VAL A 340 19.92 -28.30 6.20
C VAL A 340 21.33 -27.89 5.79
N SER A 341 22.27 -28.84 5.80
CA SER A 341 23.63 -28.62 5.32
C SER A 341 23.65 -28.41 3.80
N GLY A 342 24.22 -27.29 3.37
CA GLY A 342 24.34 -26.90 1.96
C GLY A 342 24.36 -25.38 1.82
N ASP A 343 24.73 -24.87 0.65
CA ASP A 343 24.65 -23.43 0.40
C ASP A 343 23.21 -23.02 0.11
N LEU A 344 22.74 -22.01 0.83
CA LEU A 344 21.47 -21.33 0.56
C LEU A 344 21.62 -20.47 -0.71
N ASN A 345 21.62 -21.13 -1.87
CA ASN A 345 21.75 -20.51 -3.18
C ASN A 345 20.45 -19.83 -3.58
N LEU A 346 20.20 -18.64 -3.01
CA LEU A 346 19.11 -17.78 -3.44
C LEU A 346 19.55 -16.90 -4.61
N PRO A 347 18.68 -16.69 -5.60
CA PRO A 347 18.97 -15.78 -6.69
C PRO A 347 19.03 -14.33 -6.18
N LYS A 348 19.97 -13.54 -6.72
CA LYS A 348 20.18 -12.12 -6.33
C LYS A 348 18.92 -11.26 -6.40
N TYR A 349 17.94 -11.62 -7.24
CA TYR A 349 16.70 -10.87 -7.34
C TYR A 349 15.83 -10.93 -6.07
N VAL A 350 16.09 -11.85 -5.14
CA VAL A 350 15.38 -11.95 -3.86
C VAL A 350 15.52 -10.66 -3.02
N ASP A 351 16.62 -9.92 -3.21
CA ASP A 351 16.89 -8.65 -2.53
C ASP A 351 15.82 -7.58 -2.82
N ILE A 352 15.03 -7.74 -3.88
CA ILE A 352 13.92 -6.82 -4.20
C ILE A 352 12.89 -6.75 -3.07
N PHE A 353 12.70 -7.81 -2.29
CA PHE A 353 11.78 -7.79 -1.16
C PHE A 353 12.21 -6.80 -0.07
N GLY A 354 13.52 -6.63 0.14
CA GLY A 354 14.06 -5.60 1.03
C GLY A 354 13.71 -4.18 0.54
N LYS A 355 13.79 -3.95 -0.77
CA LYS A 355 13.39 -2.67 -1.39
C LYS A 355 11.90 -2.41 -1.30
N ILE A 356 11.08 -3.43 -1.59
CA ILE A 356 9.60 -3.35 -1.49
C ILE A 356 9.20 -2.99 -0.06
N PHE A 357 9.79 -3.67 0.93
CA PHE A 357 9.47 -3.39 2.32
C PHE A 357 10.01 -2.03 2.78
N GLY A 358 11.21 -1.62 2.35
CA GLY A 358 11.74 -0.28 2.57
C GLY A 358 10.81 0.82 2.03
N ASN A 359 10.28 0.65 0.82
CA ASN A 359 9.30 1.57 0.25
C ASN A 359 7.98 1.62 1.05
N PHE A 360 7.52 0.48 1.57
CA PHE A 360 6.37 0.46 2.47
C PHE A 360 6.64 1.27 3.75
N LEU A 361 7.84 1.18 4.33
CA LEU A 361 8.22 2.00 5.49
C LEU A 361 8.22 3.49 5.16
N ILE A 362 8.69 3.89 3.97
CA ILE A 362 8.61 5.28 3.49
C ILE A 362 7.14 5.73 3.41
N LEU A 363 6.25 4.93 2.82
CA LEU A 363 4.83 5.25 2.75
C LEU A 363 4.20 5.42 4.14
N LYS A 364 4.64 4.63 5.14
CA LYS A 364 4.19 4.75 6.53
C LYS A 364 4.64 6.06 7.17
N VAL A 365 5.89 6.46 6.94
CA VAL A 365 6.42 7.76 7.42
C VAL A 365 5.65 8.92 6.79
N LEU A 366 5.46 8.90 5.47
CA LEU A 366 4.70 9.92 4.75
C LEU A 366 3.25 10.02 5.22
N GLU A 367 2.58 8.89 5.49
CA GLU A 367 1.23 8.89 6.05
C GLU A 367 1.19 9.56 7.43
N ASN A 368 2.15 9.24 8.31
CA ASN A 368 2.23 9.82 9.64
C ASN A 368 2.52 11.33 9.60
N ASP A 369 3.46 11.76 8.77
CA ASP A 369 3.82 13.17 8.61
C ASP A 369 2.66 13.98 8.03
N PHE A 370 1.95 13.43 7.04
CA PHE A 370 0.75 14.05 6.49
C PHE A 370 -0.35 14.20 7.57
N ASN A 371 -0.62 13.14 8.33
CA ASN A 371 -1.63 13.16 9.40
C ASN A 371 -1.27 14.18 10.49
N LYS A 372 0.02 14.29 10.84
CA LYS A 372 0.53 15.26 11.81
C LYS A 372 0.37 16.69 11.30
N MET A 373 0.86 16.97 10.09
CA MET A 373 0.76 18.30 9.48
C MET A 373 -0.70 18.75 9.35
N PHE A 374 -1.60 17.85 8.91
CA PHE A 374 -3.01 18.19 8.80
C PHE A 374 -3.67 18.43 10.16
N PHE A 375 -3.28 17.69 11.20
CA PHE A 375 -3.74 17.96 12.56
C PHE A 375 -3.24 19.33 13.06
N GLU A 376 -1.98 19.70 12.83
CA GLU A 376 -1.43 21.00 13.23
C GLU A 376 -2.18 22.17 12.56
N VAL A 377 -2.60 22.00 11.30
CA VAL A 377 -3.45 22.97 10.59
C VAL A 377 -4.83 23.10 11.26
N LEU A 378 -5.48 21.98 11.60
CA LEU A 378 -6.77 22.03 12.30
C LEU A 378 -6.64 22.58 13.73
N GLU A 379 -5.55 22.27 14.43
CA GLU A 379 -5.24 22.86 15.73
C GLU A 379 -5.10 24.39 15.61
N PHE A 380 -4.42 24.88 14.58
CA PHE A 380 -4.31 26.32 14.31
C PHE A 380 -5.70 26.97 14.15
N PHE A 381 -6.60 26.35 13.38
CA PHE A 381 -7.96 26.86 13.24
C PHE A 381 -8.76 26.79 14.54
N ALA A 382 -8.66 25.70 15.30
CA ALA A 382 -9.35 25.56 16.58
C ALA A 382 -8.89 26.64 17.58
N VAL A 383 -7.58 26.89 17.67
CA VAL A 383 -7.03 27.95 18.51
C VAL A 383 -7.46 29.34 18.02
N SER A 384 -7.49 29.57 16.71
CA SER A 384 -7.94 30.85 16.14
C SER A 384 -9.42 31.13 16.45
N VAL A 385 -10.24 30.08 16.50
CA VAL A 385 -11.65 30.16 16.92
C VAL A 385 -11.76 30.50 18.41
N ASP A 386 -10.92 29.92 19.27
CA ASP A 386 -10.86 30.31 20.69
C ASP A 386 -10.50 31.80 20.84
N GLU A 387 -9.57 32.31 20.03
CA GLU A 387 -9.17 33.72 20.06
C GLU A 387 -10.31 34.65 19.63
N ARG A 388 -11.18 34.24 18.68
CA ARG A 388 -12.39 34.99 18.32
C ARG A 388 -13.33 35.20 19.52
N VAL A 389 -13.34 34.27 20.47
CA VAL A 389 -14.15 34.36 21.70
C VAL A 389 -13.35 34.87 22.90
N GLY A 390 -12.11 35.32 22.69
CA GLY A 390 -11.25 35.93 23.71
C GLY A 390 -10.67 34.93 24.72
N LYS A 391 -10.54 33.65 24.35
CA LYS A 391 -10.09 32.59 25.25
C LYS A 391 -8.88 31.86 24.67
N LYS A 392 -8.01 31.32 25.53
CA LYS A 392 -7.02 30.30 25.15
C LYS A 392 -7.42 29.00 25.86
N HIS A 393 -8.48 28.37 25.36
CA HIS A 393 -9.28 27.37 26.07
C HIS A 393 -8.91 25.93 25.69
N SER A 394 -8.96 25.62 24.40
CA SER A 394 -8.86 24.28 23.84
C SER A 394 -7.54 23.59 24.23
N LYS A 395 -6.42 24.32 24.24
CA LYS A 395 -5.11 23.76 24.67
C LYS A 395 -5.09 23.33 26.14
N VAL A 396 -5.75 24.08 27.03
CA VAL A 396 -5.77 23.74 28.46
C VAL A 396 -6.72 22.58 28.72
N VAL A 397 -7.89 22.60 28.08
CA VAL A 397 -8.83 21.48 28.14
C VAL A 397 -8.15 20.20 27.65
N ALA A 398 -7.51 20.22 26.49
CA ALA A 398 -6.81 19.06 25.98
C ALA A 398 -5.72 18.54 26.92
N LYS A 399 -4.93 19.42 27.54
CA LYS A 399 -3.88 19.02 28.49
C LYS A 399 -4.44 18.36 29.76
N LEU A 400 -5.58 18.82 30.26
CA LEU A 400 -6.24 18.23 31.43
C LEU A 400 -6.94 16.92 31.05
N SER A 401 -7.71 16.92 29.95
CA SER A 401 -8.39 15.73 29.44
C SER A 401 -7.43 14.58 29.14
N LYS A 402 -6.26 14.86 28.55
CA LYS A 402 -5.20 13.85 28.30
C LYS A 402 -4.74 13.13 29.57
N LYS A 403 -4.62 13.87 30.68
CA LYS A 403 -4.19 13.27 31.96
C LYS A 403 -5.29 12.43 32.57
N ILE A 404 -6.51 12.94 32.57
CA ILE A 404 -7.66 12.19 33.07
C ILE A 404 -7.83 10.92 32.24
N ALA A 405 -7.72 10.99 30.92
CA ALA A 405 -7.76 9.83 30.03
C ALA A 405 -6.77 8.72 30.43
N LYS A 406 -5.52 9.11 30.72
CA LYS A 406 -4.49 8.16 31.20
C LYS A 406 -4.90 7.45 32.49
N GLU A 407 -5.49 8.18 33.44
CA GLU A 407 -5.94 7.63 34.73
C GLU A 407 -7.18 6.73 34.59
N PHE A 408 -7.99 6.95 33.57
CA PHE A 408 -9.17 6.13 33.26
C PHE A 408 -8.88 4.95 32.32
N GLY A 409 -7.62 4.76 31.91
CA GLY A 409 -7.21 3.64 31.05
C GLY A 409 -7.73 3.76 29.61
N VAL A 410 -8.04 4.98 29.16
CA VAL A 410 -8.52 5.26 27.79
C VAL A 410 -7.44 5.99 27.00
N ASP A 411 -7.52 5.97 25.67
CA ASP A 411 -6.47 6.50 24.80
C ASP A 411 -6.23 8.01 25.07
N PRO A 412 -5.08 8.39 25.65
CA PRO A 412 -4.79 9.76 26.02
C PRO A 412 -4.50 10.65 24.79
N GLU A 413 -3.93 10.11 23.71
CA GLU A 413 -3.66 10.89 22.50
C GLU A 413 -4.95 11.15 21.72
N LYS A 414 -5.81 10.14 21.58
CA LYS A 414 -7.14 10.30 20.98
C LYS A 414 -7.98 11.32 21.74
N THR A 415 -8.01 11.22 23.08
CA THR A 415 -8.72 12.19 23.93
C THR A 415 -8.14 13.59 23.79
N TRP A 416 -6.80 13.72 23.74
CA TRP A 416 -6.14 15.01 23.54
C TRP A 416 -6.49 15.66 22.20
N LYS A 417 -6.44 14.90 21.10
CA LYS A 417 -6.80 15.39 19.75
C LYS A 417 -8.25 15.84 19.70
N ALA A 418 -9.17 15.02 20.22
CA ALA A 418 -10.59 15.37 20.28
C ALA A 418 -10.84 16.62 21.13
N ALA A 419 -10.15 16.75 22.27
CA ALA A 419 -10.26 17.90 23.14
C ALA A 419 -9.67 19.20 22.53
N ILE A 420 -8.61 19.12 21.73
CA ILE A 420 -8.11 20.28 20.97
C ILE A 420 -9.15 20.74 19.95
N LEU A 421 -9.86 19.81 19.32
CA LEU A 421 -10.76 20.08 18.20
C LEU A 421 -12.24 20.13 18.60
N HIS A 422 -12.60 20.01 19.89
CA HIS A 422 -14.00 19.90 20.32
C HIS A 422 -14.87 21.07 19.83
N ASP A 423 -14.28 22.26 19.77
CA ASP A 423 -14.95 23.50 19.39
C ASP A 423 -14.71 23.92 17.92
N ILE A 424 -14.03 23.10 17.10
CA ILE A 424 -13.63 23.49 15.73
C ILE A 424 -14.82 23.93 14.87
N GLY A 425 -16.00 23.34 15.08
CA GLY A 425 -17.22 23.67 14.33
C GLY A 425 -17.72 25.09 14.55
N LYS A 426 -17.24 25.80 15.60
CA LYS A 426 -17.55 27.23 15.80
C LYS A 426 -17.01 28.11 14.66
N ILE A 427 -16.11 27.59 13.82
CA ILE A 427 -15.69 28.26 12.58
C ILE A 427 -16.89 28.61 11.67
N MET A 428 -17.92 27.77 11.65
CA MET A 428 -19.13 27.95 10.84
C MET A 428 -20.15 28.90 11.48
N ILE A 429 -19.93 29.30 12.74
CA ILE A 429 -20.85 30.18 13.46
C ILE A 429 -20.43 31.64 13.27
N SER A 430 -21.40 32.49 12.91
CA SER A 430 -21.16 33.91 12.66
C SER A 430 -20.66 34.65 13.90
N ASP A 431 -19.78 35.64 13.69
CA ASP A 431 -19.26 36.51 14.75
C ASP A 431 -20.36 37.27 15.50
N ARG A 432 -21.44 37.65 14.82
CA ARG A 432 -22.60 38.34 15.42
C ARG A 432 -23.21 37.51 16.56
N VAL A 433 -23.25 36.19 16.40
CA VAL A 433 -23.80 35.27 17.40
C VAL A 433 -22.72 34.92 18.44
N LEU A 434 -21.50 34.57 18.01
CA LEU A 434 -20.42 34.16 18.92
C LEU A 434 -19.94 35.26 19.87
N LYS A 435 -19.91 36.52 19.41
CA LYS A 435 -19.38 37.67 20.18
C LYS A 435 -20.47 38.48 20.88
N LYS A 436 -21.72 37.99 20.89
CA LYS A 436 -22.83 38.70 21.53
C LYS A 436 -22.62 38.78 23.05
N THR A 437 -22.63 39.99 23.60
CA THR A 437 -22.43 40.27 25.03
C THR A 437 -23.70 40.16 25.87
N GLY A 438 -24.88 40.11 25.23
CA GLY A 438 -26.19 39.94 25.87
C GLY A 438 -26.73 38.52 25.82
N ARG A 439 -27.95 38.30 26.34
CA ARG A 439 -28.63 37.01 26.23
C ARG A 439 -28.86 36.64 24.76
N LEU A 440 -28.59 35.37 24.44
CA LEU A 440 -28.91 34.78 23.15
C LEU A 440 -30.41 34.51 23.06
N THR A 441 -31.01 34.73 21.90
CA THR A 441 -32.36 34.23 21.60
C THR A 441 -32.33 32.72 21.46
N LYS A 442 -33.50 32.06 21.46
CA LYS A 442 -33.59 30.62 21.24
C LYS A 442 -32.92 30.21 19.91
N ASP A 443 -33.22 30.93 18.83
CA ASP A 443 -32.63 30.64 17.51
C ASP A 443 -31.12 30.85 17.47
N GLU A 444 -30.60 31.87 18.17
CA GLU A 444 -29.16 32.09 18.28
C GLU A 444 -28.47 31.00 19.10
N LEU A 445 -29.14 30.52 20.16
CA LEU A 445 -28.64 29.41 20.97
C LEU A 445 -28.63 28.11 20.16
N ASP A 446 -29.70 27.81 19.42
CA ASP A 446 -29.79 26.61 18.59
C ASP A 446 -28.72 26.62 17.49
N LYS A 447 -28.44 27.79 16.87
CA LYS A 447 -27.29 27.96 15.96
C LYS A 447 -25.95 27.68 16.63
N ILE A 448 -25.75 28.11 17.87
CA ILE A 448 -24.50 27.77 18.60
C ILE A 448 -24.40 26.28 18.79
N LYS A 449 -25.50 25.57 19.12
CA LYS A 449 -25.46 24.11 19.32
C LYS A 449 -24.98 23.37 18.08
N GLU A 450 -25.29 23.85 16.88
CA GLU A 450 -24.88 23.22 15.61
C GLU A 450 -23.35 23.06 15.46
N HIS A 451 -22.53 23.78 16.23
CA HIS A 451 -21.07 23.62 16.15
C HIS A 451 -20.60 22.17 16.42
N VAL A 452 -21.33 21.40 17.23
CA VAL A 452 -20.97 19.98 17.45
C VAL A 452 -21.17 19.17 16.17
N SER A 453 -22.26 19.45 15.43
CA SER A 453 -22.57 18.82 14.15
C SER A 453 -21.59 19.28 13.06
N TYR A 454 -21.29 20.57 12.97
CA TYR A 454 -20.29 21.08 12.02
C TYR A 454 -18.89 20.52 12.29
N GLY A 455 -18.50 20.40 13.57
CA GLY A 455 -17.24 19.77 13.96
C GLY A 455 -17.21 18.29 13.56
N TYR A 456 -18.29 17.55 13.83
CA TYR A 456 -18.44 16.17 13.38
C TYR A 456 -18.36 16.03 11.87
N GLU A 457 -19.11 16.83 11.11
CA GLU A 457 -19.13 16.77 9.65
C GLU A 457 -17.76 17.06 9.04
N LEU A 458 -17.05 18.06 9.58
CA LEU A 458 -15.69 18.39 9.16
C LEU A 458 -14.75 17.20 9.37
N LEU A 459 -14.75 16.63 10.58
CA LEU A 459 -13.84 15.56 10.95
C LEU A 459 -14.19 14.23 10.28
N ASN A 460 -15.48 13.91 10.13
CA ASN A 460 -15.96 12.65 9.55
C ASN A 460 -15.68 12.52 8.04
N ARG A 461 -15.42 13.65 7.33
CA ARG A 461 -14.94 13.64 5.94
C ARG A 461 -13.57 13.00 5.80
N PHE A 462 -12.73 13.07 6.84
CA PHE A 462 -11.37 12.55 6.82
C PHE A 462 -11.32 11.23 7.60
N ARG A 463 -10.96 10.13 6.90
CA ARG A 463 -10.95 8.78 7.49
C ARG A 463 -10.15 8.69 8.80
N PHE A 464 -9.07 9.46 8.95
CA PHE A 464 -8.19 9.41 10.10
C PHE A 464 -8.70 10.17 11.34
N PHE A 465 -9.75 10.98 11.19
CA PHE A 465 -10.40 11.69 12.30
C PHE A 465 -11.76 11.08 12.69
N LYS A 466 -12.18 10.01 12.02
CA LYS A 466 -13.48 9.37 12.30
C LYS A 466 -13.59 8.87 13.74
N ASP A 467 -12.48 8.41 14.29
CA ASP A 467 -12.36 7.93 15.67
C ASP A 467 -12.57 9.03 16.72
N ILE A 468 -12.25 10.29 16.38
CA ILE A 468 -12.48 11.45 17.24
C ILE A 468 -13.75 12.24 16.89
N ALA A 469 -14.31 12.06 15.69
CA ALA A 469 -15.47 12.82 15.23
C ALA A 469 -16.67 12.66 16.17
N ASN A 470 -16.99 11.43 16.58
CA ASN A 470 -18.05 11.17 17.57
C ASN A 470 -17.72 11.78 18.94
N ILE A 471 -16.45 11.79 19.34
CA ILE A 471 -16.04 12.38 20.62
C ILE A 471 -16.38 13.88 20.62
N VAL A 472 -16.06 14.55 19.51
CA VAL A 472 -16.38 15.96 19.26
C VAL A 472 -17.89 16.18 19.15
N LEU A 473 -18.63 15.28 18.51
CA LEU A 473 -20.10 15.42 18.43
C LEU A 473 -20.77 15.40 19.81
N TYR A 474 -20.28 14.57 20.72
CA TYR A 474 -20.93 14.28 22.00
C TYR A 474 -20.36 15.06 23.19
N HIS A 475 -19.43 16.00 22.99
CA HIS A 475 -18.77 16.69 24.11
C HIS A 475 -19.69 17.65 24.90
N HIS A 476 -20.90 17.93 24.40
CA HIS A 476 -21.96 18.65 25.12
C HIS A 476 -23.12 17.76 25.58
N GLU A 477 -22.98 16.44 25.47
CA GLU A 477 -23.94 15.52 26.08
C GLU A 477 -23.89 15.57 27.60
N ARG A 478 -25.01 15.20 28.21
CA ARG A 478 -25.18 15.16 29.67
C ARG A 478 -25.56 13.76 30.07
N CYS A 479 -25.02 13.29 31.20
CA CYS A 479 -25.23 11.91 31.64
C CYS A 479 -26.71 11.58 31.92
N ASP A 480 -27.54 12.61 32.17
CA ASP A 480 -28.98 12.55 32.40
C ASP A 480 -29.83 12.47 31.11
N GLY A 481 -29.23 12.58 29.93
CA GLY A 481 -29.95 12.59 28.65
C GLY A 481 -30.53 13.94 28.25
N ASN A 482 -30.23 15.02 28.98
CA ASN A 482 -30.69 16.38 28.64
C ASN A 482 -29.68 17.17 27.79
N GLY A 483 -28.73 16.46 27.15
CA GLY A 483 -27.68 17.01 26.28
C GLY A 483 -28.21 17.52 24.94
N TYR A 484 -27.30 17.78 23.99
CA TYR A 484 -27.67 18.35 22.69
C TYR A 484 -28.43 17.33 21.80
N LEU A 485 -28.04 16.07 21.88
CA LEU A 485 -28.60 14.94 21.12
C LEU A 485 -29.33 13.93 22.01
N GLY A 486 -29.26 14.10 23.33
CA GLY A 486 -30.07 13.37 24.30
C GLY A 486 -29.53 11.99 24.68
N LEU A 487 -28.21 11.79 24.54
CA LEU A 487 -27.55 10.53 24.91
C LEU A 487 -27.42 10.43 26.43
N LYS A 488 -27.57 9.22 26.97
CA LYS A 488 -27.41 8.92 28.40
C LYS A 488 -26.02 8.37 28.69
N TYR A 489 -25.66 8.34 29.98
CA TYR A 489 -24.32 7.97 30.48
C TYR A 489 -23.58 6.84 29.73
N GLU A 490 -24.24 5.71 29.45
CA GLU A 490 -23.63 4.54 28.80
C GLU A 490 -23.41 4.73 27.29
N GLU A 491 -24.17 5.62 26.66
CA GLU A 491 -24.10 5.92 25.23
C GLU A 491 -23.04 6.98 24.92
N ILE A 492 -22.62 7.77 25.93
CA ILE A 492 -21.63 8.83 25.76
C ILE A 492 -20.22 8.25 25.90
N PRO A 493 -19.35 8.40 24.88
CA PRO A 493 -17.95 8.04 24.97
C PRO A 493 -17.31 8.64 26.21
N ILE A 494 -16.51 7.85 26.91
CA ILE A 494 -15.82 8.30 28.12
C ILE A 494 -14.92 9.51 27.83
N GLU A 495 -14.29 9.56 26.65
CA GLU A 495 -13.51 10.71 26.20
C GLU A 495 -14.37 11.98 26.11
N SER A 496 -15.61 11.89 25.62
CA SER A 496 -16.54 13.02 25.58
C SER A 496 -16.91 13.47 26.98
N ARG A 497 -17.24 12.54 27.89
CA ARG A 497 -17.55 12.87 29.30
C ARG A 497 -16.39 13.56 30.01
N ILE A 498 -15.16 13.13 29.73
CA ILE A 498 -13.95 13.79 30.22
C ILE A 498 -13.89 15.22 29.70
N ILE A 499 -14.04 15.42 28.38
CA ILE A 499 -13.99 16.74 27.76
C ILE A 499 -15.09 17.66 28.31
N SER A 500 -16.32 17.19 28.46
CA SER A 500 -17.45 17.98 28.97
C SER A 500 -17.17 18.55 30.37
N VAL A 501 -16.63 17.73 31.27
CA VAL A 501 -16.31 18.16 32.65
C VAL A 501 -15.17 19.16 32.65
N VAL A 502 -14.12 18.90 31.87
CA VAL A 502 -12.93 19.75 31.81
C VAL A 502 -13.24 21.09 31.13
N ASP A 503 -14.03 21.11 30.05
CA ASP A 503 -14.50 22.34 29.42
C ASP A 503 -15.33 23.17 30.41
N ALA A 504 -16.32 22.56 31.08
CA ALA A 504 -17.14 23.27 32.06
C ALA A 504 -16.30 23.91 33.18
N PHE A 505 -15.35 23.16 33.75
CA PHE A 505 -14.40 23.68 34.73
C PHE A 505 -13.61 24.88 34.20
N TYR A 506 -12.96 24.72 33.05
CA TYR A 506 -12.05 25.75 32.55
C TYR A 506 -12.81 26.99 32.03
N THR A 507 -13.99 26.79 31.47
CA THR A 507 -14.89 27.87 31.05
C THR A 507 -15.38 28.69 32.26
N MET A 508 -15.72 28.07 33.39
CA MET A 508 -16.07 28.81 34.62
C MET A 508 -14.84 29.54 35.20
N LYS A 509 -13.66 28.91 35.18
CA LYS A 509 -12.42 29.52 35.64
C LYS A 509 -12.07 30.79 34.86
N ILE A 510 -12.17 30.76 33.53
CA ILE A 510 -11.94 31.96 32.69
C ILE A 510 -12.97 33.07 32.99
N LYS A 511 -14.19 32.72 33.40
CA LYS A 511 -15.22 33.68 33.83
C LYS A 511 -14.98 34.27 35.23
N GLY A 512 -13.87 33.93 35.90
CA GLY A 512 -13.47 34.51 37.18
C GLY A 512 -14.04 33.83 38.42
N PHE A 513 -14.63 32.64 38.29
CA PHE A 513 -15.08 31.86 39.44
C PHE A 513 -13.87 31.33 40.21
N LYS A 514 -13.93 31.33 41.55
CA LYS A 514 -12.89 30.69 42.39
C LYS A 514 -12.93 29.18 42.20
N VAL A 515 -11.77 28.54 42.27
CA VAL A 515 -11.64 27.09 41.99
C VAL A 515 -12.52 26.27 42.95
N GLU A 516 -12.61 26.67 44.21
CA GLU A 516 -13.46 26.02 45.22
C GLU A 516 -14.94 26.10 44.83
N ASP A 517 -15.42 27.29 44.43
CA ASP A 517 -16.80 27.52 44.01
C ASP A 517 -17.15 26.72 42.75
N ILE A 518 -16.19 26.59 41.83
CA ILE A 518 -16.36 25.75 40.62
C ILE A 518 -16.60 24.30 41.00
N PHE A 519 -15.83 23.75 41.94
CA PHE A 519 -16.03 22.36 42.36
C PHE A 519 -17.35 22.14 43.10
N VAL A 520 -17.82 23.12 43.88
CA VAL A 520 -19.18 23.09 44.47
C VAL A 520 -20.26 23.03 43.38
N LEU A 521 -20.11 23.83 42.32
CA LEU A 521 -21.05 23.80 41.19
C LEU A 521 -20.98 22.49 40.41
N LEU A 522 -19.78 21.96 40.17
CA LEU A 522 -19.60 20.67 39.48
C LEU A 522 -20.15 19.50 40.30
N GLU A 523 -19.98 19.50 41.63
CA GLU A 523 -20.55 18.49 42.53
C GLU A 523 -22.08 18.54 42.52
N LYS A 524 -22.68 19.74 42.55
CA LYS A 524 -24.13 19.92 42.36
C LYS A 524 -24.59 19.44 40.98
N ASP A 525 -23.82 19.71 39.93
CA ASP A 525 -24.12 19.22 38.59
C ASP A 525 -24.06 17.67 38.51
N VAL A 526 -23.18 17.02 39.28
CA VAL A 526 -23.15 15.55 39.44
C VAL A 526 -24.39 15.04 40.16
N GLU A 527 -24.81 15.69 41.26
CA GLU A 527 -26.05 15.33 41.97
C GLU A 527 -27.30 15.42 41.08
N ASN A 528 -27.32 16.41 40.17
CA ASN A 528 -28.37 16.56 39.16
C ASN A 528 -28.21 15.62 37.94
N GLY A 529 -27.24 14.70 37.97
CA GLY A 529 -27.02 13.72 36.91
C GLY A 529 -26.37 14.28 35.63
N LYS A 530 -25.87 15.53 35.63
CA LYS A 530 -25.27 16.14 34.43
C LYS A 530 -23.92 15.51 34.08
N PHE A 531 -23.05 15.34 35.07
CA PHE A 531 -21.66 14.96 34.89
C PHE A 531 -21.32 13.65 35.61
N ASP A 532 -20.28 13.00 35.11
CA ASP A 532 -19.69 11.82 35.75
C ASP A 532 -18.92 12.22 37.01
N GLY A 533 -19.41 11.80 38.18
CA GLY A 533 -18.79 12.10 39.47
C GLY A 533 -17.36 11.56 39.63
N LYS A 534 -17.02 10.44 38.97
CA LYS A 534 -15.65 9.89 39.01
C LYS A 534 -14.68 10.84 38.29
N ILE A 535 -15.11 11.41 37.17
CA ILE A 535 -14.31 12.34 36.38
C ILE A 535 -14.15 13.67 37.14
N VAL A 536 -15.22 14.21 37.73
CA VAL A 536 -15.15 15.43 38.55
C VAL A 536 -14.20 15.26 39.72
N LYS A 537 -14.27 14.12 40.43
CA LYS A 537 -13.35 13.80 41.53
C LYS A 537 -11.90 13.77 41.05
N LYS A 538 -11.61 13.08 39.95
CA LYS A 538 -10.25 12.99 39.40
C LYS A 538 -9.73 14.36 38.93
N LEU A 539 -10.58 15.19 38.33
CA LEU A 539 -10.21 16.56 37.98
C LEU A 539 -9.83 17.37 39.22
N LYS A 540 -10.58 17.24 40.33
CA LYS A 540 -10.28 17.90 41.61
C LYS A 540 -8.92 17.49 42.19
N GLU A 541 -8.59 16.21 42.13
CA GLU A 541 -7.26 15.69 42.52
C GLU A 541 -6.14 16.34 41.69
N ILE A 542 -6.26 16.31 40.36
CA ILE A 542 -5.25 16.86 39.43
C ILE A 542 -5.06 18.38 39.59
N VAL A 543 -6.14 19.13 39.86
CA VAL A 543 -6.09 20.57 40.05
C VAL A 543 -5.38 20.92 41.37
N LYS A 544 -5.66 20.18 42.46
CA LYS A 544 -5.01 20.35 43.76
C LYS A 544 -3.51 20.07 43.70
N GLU A 545 -3.10 18.99 43.05
CA GLU A 545 -1.69 18.61 42.93
C GLU A 545 -0.83 19.65 42.20
N ARG A 546 -1.44 20.50 41.37
CA ARG A 546 -0.73 21.42 40.49
C ARG A 546 -0.87 22.89 40.88
N ASN A 547 -1.55 23.21 41.98
CA ASN A 547 -1.91 24.58 42.37
C ASN A 547 -2.49 25.38 41.18
N LEU A 548 -3.36 24.74 40.38
CA LEU A 548 -3.81 25.27 39.09
C LEU A 548 -4.82 26.41 39.23
#